data_AF-A0A7W1QFE9-F1
#
_entry.id   AF-A0A7W1QFE9-F1
#
_cell.length_a   1.000
_cell.length_b   1.000
_cell.length_c   1.000
_cell.angle_alpha   90.00
_cell.angle_beta   90.00
_cell.angle_gamma   90.00
#
_symmetry.space_group_name_H-M   'P 1'
#
loop_
_entity.id
_entity.type
_entity.pdbx_description
1 polymer ?
#
loop_
_entity_poly.entity_id
_entity_poly.type
_entity_poly.pdbx_seq_one_letter_code
_entity_poly.pdbx_strand_id
1 'polypeptide(L)'
;MYRRGTRTVLCRCLAHAFLAGTWNEAALVRRGRAALDRRPPWLLPVVRDVLGAYHRPPLDRPRELAAFIAVAMERAPRPQVLPDAPRVRRWFTPEPAMGRRRWPVPDLPSLHAVAEFLGLSDGDLAWLSDVRSSERSVPDERLRNYRYTWLARGERPPRVIESPKRRLKAAQRLVLHEILDRIPAHPHAHGFTRGRSALSNAAEHVSQKVVLRADLEDFFASIEARRVYGIFRTAGYPEAVAHLLTALTTNVVAMDAWA
;
A
#
# COMPACT_ATOMS: atom_id res chain seq x y z
N MET A 1 -29.69 -4.31 -8.60
CA MET A 1 -28.76 -3.79 -7.57
C MET A 1 -28.27 -2.41 -7.98
N TYR A 2 -27.78 -1.56 -7.07
CA TYR A 2 -27.39 -0.18 -7.37
C TYR A 2 -26.29 -0.06 -8.44
N ARG A 3 -26.23 1.09 -9.12
CA ARG A 3 -25.13 1.42 -10.05
C ARG A 3 -23.77 1.27 -9.35
N ARG A 4 -22.76 0.81 -10.08
CA ARG A 4 -21.41 0.51 -9.55
C ARG A 4 -20.84 1.66 -8.70
N GLY A 5 -20.92 2.90 -9.20
CA GLY A 5 -20.44 4.09 -8.47
C GLY A 5 -21.13 4.30 -7.12
N THR A 6 -22.47 4.24 -7.10
CA THR A 6 -23.27 4.35 -5.87
C THR A 6 -22.91 3.24 -4.87
N ARG A 7 -22.78 2.01 -5.35
CA ARG A 7 -22.41 0.87 -4.50
C ARG A 7 -21.03 1.07 -3.87
N THR A 8 -20.03 1.49 -4.63
CA THR A 8 -18.68 1.76 -4.12
C THR A 8 -18.70 2.79 -2.99
N VAL A 9 -19.44 3.89 -3.15
CA VAL A 9 -19.55 4.95 -2.14
C VAL A 9 -20.23 4.42 -0.87
N LEU A 10 -21.34 3.68 -1.01
CA LEU A 10 -22.05 3.08 0.11
C LEU A 10 -21.19 2.09 0.89
N CYS A 11 -20.48 1.20 0.19
CA CYS A 11 -19.65 0.18 0.83
C CYS A 11 -18.47 0.80 1.59
N ARG A 12 -17.84 1.85 1.01
CA ARG A 12 -16.78 2.61 1.71
C ARG A 12 -17.32 3.30 2.96
N CYS A 13 -18.50 3.93 2.86
CA CYS A 13 -19.16 4.57 3.99
C CYS A 13 -19.47 3.57 5.10
N LEU A 14 -20.04 2.40 4.75
CA LEU A 14 -20.35 1.35 5.72
C LEU A 14 -19.10 0.76 6.36
N ALA A 15 -18.02 0.53 5.60
CA ALA A 15 -16.76 0.05 6.17
C ALA A 15 -16.24 1.00 7.26
N HIS A 16 -16.23 2.31 6.97
CA HIS A 16 -15.84 3.33 7.94
C HIS A 16 -16.78 3.36 9.16
N ALA A 17 -18.10 3.29 8.93
CA ALA A 17 -19.10 3.27 9.99
C ALA A 17 -18.94 2.03 10.89
N PHE A 18 -18.66 0.85 10.32
CA PHE A 18 -18.49 -0.38 11.09
C PHE A 18 -17.23 -0.33 11.95
N LEU A 19 -16.12 0.19 11.42
CA LEU A 19 -14.84 0.29 12.11
C LEU A 19 -14.79 1.36 13.21
N ALA A 20 -15.70 2.34 13.22
CA ALA A 20 -15.67 3.48 14.14
C ALA A 20 -16.17 3.18 15.57
N GLY A 21 -15.92 1.99 16.10
CA GLY A 21 -16.21 1.64 17.49
C GLY A 21 -16.40 0.15 17.72
N THR A 22 -17.19 -0.19 18.76
CA THR A 22 -17.42 -1.57 19.22
C THR A 22 -17.79 -2.53 18.09
N TRP A 23 -17.10 -3.67 18.01
CA TRP A 23 -17.24 -4.66 16.93
C TRP A 23 -18.21 -5.78 17.32
N ASN A 24 -19.51 -5.50 17.25
CA ASN A 24 -20.59 -6.48 17.44
C ASN A 24 -21.83 -6.12 16.60
N GLU A 25 -22.76 -7.07 16.41
CA GLU A 25 -23.92 -6.92 15.52
C GLU A 25 -24.72 -5.66 15.83
N ALA A 26 -25.10 -5.46 17.10
CA ALA A 26 -25.91 -4.32 17.52
C ALA A 26 -25.24 -2.97 17.21
N ALA A 27 -23.94 -2.86 17.51
CA ALA A 27 -23.17 -1.64 17.30
C ALA A 27 -22.94 -1.34 15.81
N LEU A 28 -22.64 -2.36 14.99
CA LEU A 28 -22.47 -2.22 13.54
C LEU A 28 -23.77 -1.81 12.86
N VAL A 29 -24.90 -2.46 13.19
CA VAL A 29 -26.23 -2.10 12.65
C VAL A 29 -26.58 -0.67 13.03
N ARG A 30 -26.35 -0.27 14.30
CA ARG A 30 -26.62 1.09 14.77
C ARG A 30 -25.82 2.13 13.97
N ARG A 31 -24.50 1.94 13.80
CA ARG A 31 -23.66 2.88 13.03
C ARG A 31 -23.99 2.85 11.53
N GLY A 32 -24.27 1.68 10.96
CA GLY A 32 -24.73 1.54 9.57
C GLY A 32 -26.03 2.30 9.31
N ARG A 33 -27.01 2.22 10.22
CA ARG A 33 -28.26 2.99 10.15
C ARG A 33 -28.05 4.48 10.33
N ALA A 34 -27.07 4.90 11.12
CA ALA A 34 -26.73 6.31 11.30
C ALA A 34 -25.96 6.89 10.09
N ALA A 35 -25.23 6.04 9.36
CA ALA A 35 -24.45 6.43 8.18
C ALA A 35 -25.31 6.69 6.94
N LEU A 36 -26.48 6.04 6.85
CA LEU A 36 -27.40 6.10 5.71
C LEU A 36 -28.64 6.95 6.04
N ASP A 37 -29.24 7.55 5.01
CA ASP A 37 -30.50 8.30 5.12
C ASP A 37 -31.74 7.39 5.31
N ARG A 38 -31.64 6.14 4.86
CA ARG A 38 -32.69 5.12 4.91
C ARG A 38 -32.19 3.86 5.61
N ARG A 39 -33.12 2.98 5.97
CA ARG A 39 -32.84 1.70 6.65
C ARG A 39 -33.02 0.53 5.68
N PRO A 40 -32.00 0.17 4.89
CA PRO A 40 -32.15 -0.90 3.91
C PRO A 40 -32.30 -2.27 4.59
N PRO A 41 -33.14 -3.17 4.05
CA PRO A 41 -33.39 -4.49 4.63
C PRO A 41 -32.15 -5.40 4.56
N TRP A 42 -31.25 -5.16 3.59
CA TRP A 42 -30.01 -5.91 3.42
C TRP A 42 -28.92 -5.58 4.45
N LEU A 43 -29.06 -4.52 5.26
CA LEU A 43 -28.00 -4.10 6.18
C LEU A 43 -27.67 -5.16 7.24
N LEU A 44 -28.70 -5.75 7.85
CA LEU A 44 -28.50 -6.76 8.89
C LEU A 44 -27.84 -8.04 8.35
N PRO A 45 -28.32 -8.65 7.23
CA PRO A 45 -27.61 -9.74 6.57
C PRO A 45 -26.12 -9.42 6.28
N VAL A 46 -25.84 -8.22 5.76
CA VAL A 46 -24.46 -7.79 5.47
C VAL A 46 -23.61 -7.68 6.74
N VAL A 47 -24.15 -7.15 7.83
CA VAL A 47 -23.44 -7.10 9.12
C VAL A 47 -23.10 -8.50 9.62
N ARG A 48 -24.02 -9.45 9.50
CA ARG A 48 -23.79 -10.85 9.89
C ARG A 48 -22.71 -11.51 9.04
N ASP A 49 -22.75 -11.31 7.72
CA ASP A 49 -21.70 -11.78 6.81
C ASP A 49 -20.32 -11.18 7.19
N VAL A 50 -20.27 -9.88 7.51
CA VAL A 50 -19.04 -9.20 7.94
C VAL A 50 -18.50 -9.80 9.24
N LEU A 51 -19.35 -10.00 10.26
CA LEU A 51 -18.91 -10.57 11.53
C LEU A 51 -18.49 -12.04 11.40
N GLY A 52 -19.13 -12.79 10.51
CA GLY A 52 -18.75 -14.17 10.19
C GLY A 52 -17.39 -14.27 9.49
N ALA A 53 -17.06 -13.33 8.61
CA ALA A 53 -15.77 -13.30 7.92
C ALA A 53 -14.64 -12.66 8.77
N TYR A 54 -14.97 -11.66 9.58
CA TYR A 54 -14.02 -10.86 10.35
C TYR A 54 -14.31 -10.94 11.85
N HIS A 55 -13.70 -11.93 12.50
CA HIS A 55 -13.75 -12.10 13.96
C HIS A 55 -13.21 -10.88 14.75
N ARG A 56 -12.29 -10.11 14.13
CA ARG A 56 -11.74 -8.87 14.67
C ARG A 56 -11.89 -7.74 13.65
N PRO A 57 -12.08 -6.48 14.07
CA PRO A 57 -12.20 -5.35 13.16
C PRO A 57 -10.91 -5.19 12.33
N PRO A 58 -10.98 -5.21 10.98
CA PRO A 58 -9.82 -5.01 10.12
C PRO A 58 -9.47 -3.51 9.97
N LEU A 59 -9.02 -2.88 11.06
CA LEU A 59 -8.70 -1.43 11.11
C LEU A 59 -7.59 -1.03 10.13
N ASP A 60 -6.72 -1.97 9.78
CA ASP A 60 -5.59 -1.77 8.87
C ASP A 60 -5.98 -1.85 7.38
N ARG A 61 -7.20 -2.30 7.07
CA ARG A 61 -7.66 -2.57 5.69
C ARG A 61 -9.13 -2.21 5.42
N PRO A 62 -9.50 -0.93 5.58
CA PRO A 62 -10.87 -0.47 5.35
C PRO A 62 -11.33 -0.65 3.89
N ARG A 63 -10.44 -0.67 2.89
CA ARG A 63 -10.82 -0.89 1.48
C ARG A 63 -11.15 -2.35 1.23
N GLU A 64 -10.39 -3.28 1.79
CA GLU A 64 -10.73 -4.72 1.79
C GLU A 64 -12.11 -4.96 2.41
N LEU A 65 -12.38 -4.35 3.58
CA LEU A 65 -13.69 -4.46 4.22
C LEU A 65 -14.80 -3.88 3.32
N ALA A 66 -14.58 -2.74 2.68
CA ALA A 66 -15.54 -2.17 1.73
C ALA A 66 -15.79 -3.10 0.52
N ALA A 67 -14.74 -3.72 -0.02
CA ALA A 67 -14.88 -4.68 -1.11
C ALA A 67 -15.67 -5.93 -0.67
N PHE A 68 -15.40 -6.44 0.52
CA PHE A 68 -16.16 -7.55 1.10
C PHE A 68 -17.64 -7.17 1.32
N ILE A 69 -17.92 -5.98 1.85
CA ILE A 69 -19.30 -5.47 2.01
C ILE A 69 -20.02 -5.44 0.66
N ALA A 70 -19.34 -5.05 -0.42
CA ALA A 70 -19.95 -5.04 -1.75
C ALA A 70 -20.40 -6.44 -2.19
N VAL A 71 -19.59 -7.47 -1.92
CA VAL A 71 -19.92 -8.89 -2.18
C VAL A 71 -21.04 -9.38 -1.26
N ALA A 72 -20.97 -9.08 0.03
CA ALA A 72 -22.01 -9.44 1.00
C ALA A 72 -23.37 -8.81 0.62
N MET A 73 -23.37 -7.55 0.17
CA MET A 73 -24.56 -6.89 -0.34
C MET A 73 -25.15 -7.61 -1.56
N GLU A 74 -24.32 -8.17 -2.44
CA GLU A 74 -24.78 -8.88 -3.65
C GLU A 74 -25.50 -10.18 -3.31
N ARG A 75 -25.06 -10.85 -2.25
CA ARG A 75 -25.64 -12.10 -1.72
C ARG A 75 -26.87 -11.88 -0.85
N ALA A 76 -27.05 -10.69 -0.29
CA ALA A 76 -28.17 -10.39 0.58
C ALA A 76 -29.53 -10.55 -0.15
N PRO A 77 -30.59 -10.99 0.56
CA PRO A 77 -31.92 -11.17 -0.04
C PRO A 77 -32.40 -9.91 -0.77
N ARG A 78 -32.87 -10.10 -2.00
CA ARG A 78 -33.38 -9.00 -2.82
C ARG A 78 -34.85 -8.75 -2.52
N PRO A 79 -35.26 -7.51 -2.16
CA PRO A 79 -36.68 -7.18 -2.15
C PRO A 79 -37.25 -7.26 -3.57
N GLN A 80 -38.51 -7.70 -3.69
CA GLN A 80 -39.21 -7.81 -4.98
C GLN A 80 -39.29 -6.46 -5.71
N VAL A 81 -39.42 -5.37 -4.97
CA VAL A 81 -39.30 -4.00 -5.47
C VAL A 81 -37.94 -3.47 -5.05
N LEU A 82 -37.14 -2.97 -6.01
CA LEU A 82 -35.88 -2.29 -5.71
C LEU A 82 -36.20 -0.91 -5.13
N PRO A 83 -36.01 -0.67 -3.82
CA PRO A 83 -36.13 0.69 -3.31
C PRO A 83 -35.03 1.54 -3.95
N ASP A 84 -35.31 2.84 -4.06
CA ASP A 84 -34.28 3.84 -4.34
C ASP A 84 -33.02 3.59 -3.49
N ALA A 85 -31.85 3.83 -4.10
CA ALA A 85 -30.59 3.67 -3.38
C ALA A 85 -30.56 4.57 -2.14
N PRO A 86 -30.13 4.05 -0.96
CA PRO A 86 -29.85 4.92 0.17
C PRO A 86 -28.73 5.88 -0.20
N ARG A 87 -28.75 7.07 0.38
CA ARG A 87 -27.69 8.06 0.28
C ARG A 87 -26.89 8.06 1.57
N VAL A 88 -25.61 8.40 1.44
CA VAL A 88 -24.75 8.61 2.62
C VAL A 88 -25.22 9.87 3.32
N ARG A 89 -25.69 9.72 4.56
CA ARG A 89 -26.07 10.82 5.45
C ARG A 89 -24.89 11.31 6.27
N ARG A 90 -24.03 10.38 6.72
CA ARG A 90 -22.91 10.67 7.62
C ARG A 90 -21.71 9.78 7.31
N TRP A 91 -20.55 10.40 7.19
CA TRP A 91 -19.27 9.70 7.20
C TRP A 91 -18.80 9.52 8.64
N PHE A 92 -18.25 8.35 8.93
CA PHE A 92 -17.54 8.06 10.16
C PHE A 92 -16.04 8.08 9.89
N THR A 93 -15.26 8.45 10.90
CA THR A 93 -13.81 8.46 10.85
C THR A 93 -13.31 7.47 11.88
N PRO A 94 -13.09 6.19 11.51
CA PRO A 94 -12.48 5.24 12.42
C PRO A 94 -11.04 5.67 12.71
N GLU A 95 -10.57 5.41 13.93
CA GLU A 95 -9.16 5.55 14.25
C GLU A 95 -8.38 4.47 13.50
N PRO A 96 -7.46 4.85 12.60
CA PRO A 96 -6.66 3.87 11.89
C PRO A 96 -5.68 3.23 12.86
N ALA A 97 -5.36 1.95 12.64
CA ALA A 97 -4.45 1.21 13.49
C ALA A 97 -3.59 0.26 12.68
N MET A 98 -2.38 0.00 13.14
CA MET A 98 -1.52 -1.04 12.58
C MET A 98 -2.21 -2.41 12.62
N GLY A 99 -1.90 -3.22 11.61
CA GLY A 99 -2.22 -4.65 11.61
C GLY A 99 -1.27 -5.44 12.52
N ARG A 100 -1.25 -6.76 12.34
CA ARG A 100 -0.29 -7.63 13.04
C ARG A 100 1.13 -7.30 12.59
N ARG A 101 1.96 -6.84 13.52
CA ARG A 101 3.39 -6.56 13.29
C ARG A 101 4.20 -7.84 13.39
N ARG A 102 4.87 -8.22 12.30
CA ARG A 102 5.79 -9.38 12.28
C ARG A 102 7.20 -9.00 12.75
N TRP A 103 7.56 -7.73 12.60
CA TRP A 103 8.88 -7.18 12.87
C TRP A 103 8.76 -5.89 13.70
N PRO A 104 9.83 -5.45 14.39
CA PRO A 104 9.80 -4.28 15.26
C PRO A 104 9.88 -2.97 14.46
N VAL A 105 8.95 -2.77 13.52
CA VAL A 105 8.87 -1.56 12.70
C VAL A 105 8.17 -0.42 13.47
N PRO A 106 8.46 0.86 13.13
CA PRO A 106 7.78 2.03 13.68
C PRO A 106 6.25 1.92 13.59
N ASP A 107 5.57 2.52 14.57
CA ASP A 107 4.11 2.57 14.62
C ASP A 107 3.60 3.72 13.76
N LEU A 108 3.21 3.43 12.52
CA LEU A 108 2.72 4.43 11.55
C LEU A 108 1.28 4.07 11.12
N PRO A 109 0.27 4.38 11.94
CA PRO A 109 -1.12 3.98 11.66
C PRO A 109 -1.78 4.83 10.56
N SER A 110 -1.26 6.02 10.25
CA SER A 110 -1.90 6.97 9.35
C SER A 110 -0.90 7.65 8.42
N LEU A 111 -1.40 8.29 7.35
CA LEU A 111 -0.57 9.09 6.44
C LEU A 111 0.09 10.26 7.19
N HIS A 112 -0.63 10.87 8.13
CA HIS A 112 -0.11 11.95 8.97
C HIS A 112 1.05 11.46 9.84
N ALA A 113 0.93 10.27 10.46
CA ALA A 113 2.03 9.69 11.23
C ALA A 113 3.27 9.43 10.37
N VAL A 114 3.10 9.08 9.09
CA VAL A 114 4.23 8.97 8.14
C VAL A 114 4.83 10.35 7.83
N ALA A 115 4.02 11.39 7.67
CA ALA A 115 4.48 12.75 7.45
C ALA A 115 5.34 13.24 8.62
N GLU A 116 4.83 13.09 9.85
CA GLU A 116 5.56 13.39 11.09
C GLU A 116 6.86 12.59 11.19
N PHE A 117 6.79 11.28 10.96
CA PHE A 117 7.94 10.38 10.98
C PHE A 117 9.04 10.80 9.99
N LEU A 118 8.68 11.23 8.78
CA LEU A 118 9.63 11.68 7.77
C LEU A 118 10.05 13.15 7.93
N GLY A 119 9.45 13.90 8.88
CA GLY A 119 9.67 15.33 9.03
C GLY A 119 9.19 16.15 7.82
N LEU A 120 8.06 15.76 7.23
CA LEU A 120 7.49 16.35 6.03
C LEU A 120 6.09 16.91 6.30
N SER A 121 5.69 17.94 5.56
CA SER A 121 4.28 18.33 5.50
C SER A 121 3.46 17.30 4.69
N ASP A 122 2.15 17.23 4.90
CA ASP A 122 1.27 16.37 4.10
C ASP A 122 1.36 16.69 2.60
N GLY A 123 1.55 17.97 2.25
CA GLY A 123 1.74 18.42 0.86
C GLY A 123 3.05 17.94 0.26
N ASP A 124 4.15 18.04 1.01
CA ASP A 124 5.44 17.51 0.58
C ASP A 124 5.44 16.00 0.45
N LEU A 125 4.76 15.31 1.37
CA LEU A 125 4.61 13.87 1.32
C LEU A 125 3.82 13.43 0.08
N ALA A 126 2.72 14.13 -0.24
CA ALA A 126 1.94 13.90 -1.46
C ALA A 126 2.74 14.18 -2.74
N TRP A 127 3.61 15.20 -2.71
CA TRP A 127 4.53 15.51 -3.80
C TRP A 127 5.59 14.42 -4.02
N LEU A 128 6.26 13.99 -2.95
CA LEU A 128 7.34 13.00 -3.01
C LEU A 128 6.84 11.59 -3.34
N SER A 129 5.58 11.28 -3.02
CA SER A 129 4.94 10.00 -3.35
C SER A 129 4.32 9.98 -4.75
N ASP A 130 4.56 11.01 -5.56
CA ASP A 130 4.12 11.13 -6.95
C ASP A 130 2.65 10.76 -7.20
N VAL A 131 1.74 11.21 -6.32
CA VAL A 131 0.29 10.88 -6.42
C VAL A 131 -0.32 11.33 -7.76
N ARG A 132 0.31 12.31 -8.43
CA ARG A 132 -0.14 12.87 -9.71
C ARG A 132 0.49 12.19 -10.93
N SER A 133 1.30 11.14 -10.75
CA SER A 133 2.08 10.51 -11.83
C SER A 133 2.92 11.52 -12.64
N SER A 134 3.43 12.54 -11.96
CA SER A 134 4.24 13.61 -12.54
C SER A 134 5.60 13.10 -13.01
N GLU A 135 6.18 12.07 -12.39
CA GLU A 135 7.43 11.46 -12.88
C GLU A 135 7.32 11.00 -14.33
N ARG A 136 6.17 10.39 -14.68
CA ARG A 136 5.92 9.85 -16.02
C ARG A 136 5.58 10.94 -17.04
N SER A 137 4.85 11.97 -16.61
CA SER A 137 4.07 12.84 -17.50
C SER A 137 4.60 14.25 -17.65
N VAL A 138 5.41 14.74 -16.71
CA VAL A 138 5.88 16.13 -16.72
C VAL A 138 7.25 16.23 -17.39
N PRO A 139 7.40 17.03 -18.47
CA PRO A 139 8.67 17.16 -19.18
C PRO A 139 9.72 17.94 -18.35
N ASP A 140 9.30 18.94 -17.57
CA ASP A 140 10.22 19.72 -16.74
C ASP A 140 10.82 18.85 -15.61
N GLU A 141 12.11 18.55 -15.71
CA GLU A 141 12.86 17.82 -14.67
C GLU A 141 12.70 18.46 -13.30
N ARG A 142 12.58 19.79 -13.18
CA ARG A 142 12.46 20.47 -11.88
C ARG A 142 11.25 20.01 -11.08
N LEU A 143 10.18 19.66 -11.77
CA LEU A 143 8.91 19.18 -11.19
C LEU A 143 8.88 17.65 -10.95
N ARG A 144 9.96 16.94 -11.29
CA ARG A 144 10.18 15.53 -10.98
C ARG A 144 10.98 15.35 -9.68
N ASN A 145 11.00 14.15 -9.14
CA ASN A 145 11.70 13.72 -7.94
C ASN A 145 12.95 12.91 -8.27
N TYR A 146 13.09 12.43 -9.51
CA TYR A 146 14.27 11.73 -10.01
C TYR A 146 15.01 12.55 -11.07
N ARG A 147 16.30 12.21 -11.23
CA ARG A 147 17.14 12.58 -12.36
C ARG A 147 17.59 11.32 -13.07
N TYR A 148 17.56 11.34 -14.40
CA TYR A 148 17.95 10.20 -15.21
C TYR A 148 19.31 10.46 -15.86
N THR A 149 20.20 9.47 -15.80
CA THR A 149 21.50 9.53 -16.48
C THR A 149 21.75 8.21 -17.18
N TRP A 150 22.13 8.29 -18.46
CA TRP A 150 22.47 7.12 -19.25
C TRP A 150 23.97 6.83 -19.14
N LEU A 151 24.31 5.63 -18.68
CA LEU A 151 25.68 5.16 -18.63
C LEU A 151 25.92 4.22 -19.81
N ALA A 152 26.84 4.61 -20.70
CA ALA A 152 27.29 3.77 -21.80
C ALA A 152 27.92 2.46 -21.28
N ARG A 153 27.65 1.35 -21.97
CA ARG A 153 28.16 0.01 -21.61
C ARG A 153 28.82 -0.70 -22.79
N GLY A 154 29.59 0.06 -23.58
CA GLY A 154 30.21 -0.44 -24.80
C GLY A 154 29.16 -0.97 -25.77
N GLU A 155 29.26 -2.24 -26.15
CA GLU A 155 28.30 -2.92 -27.04
C GLU A 155 26.96 -3.27 -26.39
N ARG A 156 26.84 -3.17 -25.05
CA ARG A 156 25.57 -3.47 -24.34
C ARG A 156 24.67 -2.25 -24.30
N PRO A 157 23.33 -2.44 -24.21
CA PRO A 157 22.39 -1.35 -24.01
C PRO A 157 22.82 -0.46 -22.83
N PRO A 158 22.70 0.86 -22.98
CA PRO A 158 23.09 1.80 -21.94
C PRO A 158 22.22 1.56 -20.69
N ARG A 159 22.81 1.78 -19.52
CA ARG A 159 22.10 1.64 -18.25
C ARG A 159 21.52 2.98 -17.84
N VAL A 160 20.20 3.01 -17.63
CA VAL A 160 19.56 4.14 -16.95
C VAL A 160 19.96 4.12 -15.47
N ILE A 161 20.39 5.26 -14.96
CA ILE A 161 20.57 5.53 -13.55
C ILE A 161 19.49 6.50 -13.11
N GLU A 162 18.61 6.03 -12.24
CA GLU A 162 17.50 6.78 -11.65
C GLU A 162 17.95 7.33 -10.30
N SER A 163 18.42 8.58 -10.29
CA SER A 163 18.94 9.23 -9.08
C SER A 163 17.85 10.04 -8.37
N PRO A 164 17.37 9.62 -7.19
CA PRO A 164 16.41 10.43 -6.43
C PRO A 164 17.05 11.75 -5.99
N LYS A 165 16.30 12.84 -6.14
CA LYS A 165 16.69 14.16 -5.64
C LYS A 165 16.83 14.16 -4.12
N ARG A 166 17.56 15.13 -3.59
CA ARG A 166 17.99 15.19 -2.19
C ARG A 166 16.89 14.93 -1.18
N ARG A 167 15.70 15.52 -1.37
CA ARG A 167 14.54 15.38 -0.47
C ARG A 167 14.01 13.95 -0.45
N LEU A 168 13.69 13.39 -1.61
CA LEU A 168 13.21 12.01 -1.73
C LEU A 168 14.26 11.02 -1.21
N LYS A 169 15.54 11.22 -1.55
CA LYS A 169 16.64 10.38 -1.09
C LYS A 169 16.77 10.37 0.44
N ALA A 170 16.54 11.50 1.10
CA ALA A 170 16.54 11.56 2.57
C ALA A 170 15.38 10.75 3.17
N ALA A 171 14.16 10.93 2.64
CA ALA A 171 13.00 10.14 3.07
C ALA A 171 13.20 8.64 2.85
N GLN A 172 13.69 8.22 1.68
CA GLN A 172 13.97 6.82 1.36
C GLN A 172 15.04 6.20 2.27
N ARG A 173 16.05 6.98 2.69
CA ARG A 173 17.05 6.51 3.67
C ARG A 173 16.45 6.31 5.05
N LEU A 174 15.54 7.17 5.47
CA LEU A 174 14.85 6.98 6.74
C LEU A 174 13.96 5.73 6.70
N VAL A 175 13.21 5.54 5.61
CA VAL A 175 12.45 4.31 5.36
C VAL A 175 13.37 3.07 5.36
N LEU A 176 14.52 3.14 4.71
CA LEU A 176 15.50 2.05 4.69
C LEU A 176 15.94 1.68 6.11
N HIS A 177 16.50 2.63 6.86
CA HIS A 177 17.15 2.33 8.14
C HIS A 177 16.17 2.04 9.27
N GLU A 178 15.02 2.72 9.29
CA GLU A 178 14.07 2.58 10.38
C GLU A 178 13.01 1.50 10.12
N ILE A 179 12.77 1.13 8.86
CA ILE A 179 11.73 0.17 8.50
C ILE A 179 12.35 -1.07 7.85
N LEU A 180 13.01 -0.92 6.70
CA LEU A 180 13.42 -2.06 5.88
C LEU A 180 14.58 -2.86 6.48
N ASP A 181 15.55 -2.19 7.12
CA ASP A 181 16.66 -2.85 7.81
C ASP A 181 16.19 -3.71 9.01
N ARG A 182 14.96 -3.46 9.51
CA ARG A 182 14.33 -4.26 10.58
C ARG A 182 13.61 -5.51 10.06
N ILE A 183 13.48 -5.65 8.73
CA ILE A 183 12.90 -6.80 8.08
C ILE A 183 14.05 -7.72 7.62
N PRO A 184 14.21 -8.92 8.21
CA PRO A 184 15.32 -9.79 7.91
C PRO A 184 15.27 -10.28 6.47
N ALA A 185 16.38 -10.13 5.76
CA ALA A 185 16.62 -10.78 4.49
C ALA A 185 16.80 -12.30 4.68
N HIS A 186 16.83 -13.04 3.56
CA HIS A 186 17.13 -14.46 3.60
C HIS A 186 18.53 -14.72 4.20
N PRO A 187 18.75 -15.76 5.02
CA PRO A 187 20.05 -16.03 5.65
C PRO A 187 21.24 -16.23 4.70
N HIS A 188 21.00 -16.46 3.41
CA HIS A 188 22.03 -16.58 2.37
C HIS A 188 22.06 -15.38 1.39
N ALA A 189 21.36 -14.29 1.68
CA ALA A 189 21.46 -13.06 0.88
C ALA A 189 22.72 -12.29 1.28
N HIS A 190 23.64 -12.04 0.33
CA HIS A 190 24.86 -11.25 0.60
C HIS A 190 24.82 -9.85 -0.02
N GLY A 191 24.08 -9.67 -1.12
CA GLY A 191 23.89 -8.36 -1.76
C GLY A 191 23.14 -7.40 -0.85
N PHE A 192 23.59 -6.14 -0.79
CA PHE A 192 22.96 -5.04 -0.05
C PHE A 192 22.63 -5.36 1.42
N THR A 193 23.32 -6.32 2.03
CA THR A 193 23.06 -6.79 3.39
C THR A 193 24.18 -6.32 4.32
N ARG A 194 23.82 -5.72 5.45
CA ARG A 194 24.79 -5.21 6.43
C ARG A 194 25.70 -6.33 6.93
N GLY A 195 27.00 -6.06 6.98
CA GLY A 195 28.02 -7.02 7.41
C GLY A 195 28.33 -8.13 6.39
N ARG A 196 27.75 -8.07 5.20
CA ARG A 196 28.03 -9.01 4.09
C ARG A 196 28.65 -8.28 2.91
N SER A 197 29.32 -9.05 2.08
CA SER A 197 30.08 -8.55 0.93
C SER A 197 30.15 -9.60 -0.18
N ALA A 198 30.60 -9.18 -1.36
CA ALA A 198 30.91 -10.08 -2.46
C ALA A 198 31.92 -11.17 -2.04
N LEU A 199 32.86 -10.84 -1.16
CA LEU A 199 33.82 -11.79 -0.60
C LEU A 199 33.13 -12.86 0.25
N SER A 200 32.24 -12.45 1.17
CA SER A 200 31.50 -13.41 2.00
C SER A 200 30.61 -14.34 1.16
N ASN A 201 30.07 -13.86 0.03
CA ASN A 201 29.32 -14.69 -0.89
C ASN A 201 30.22 -15.71 -1.61
N ALA A 202 31.38 -15.25 -2.10
CA ALA A 202 32.32 -16.11 -2.81
C ALA A 202 32.89 -17.22 -1.90
N ALA A 203 33.12 -16.92 -0.61
CA ALA A 203 33.63 -17.86 0.37
C ALA A 203 32.77 -19.12 0.50
N GLU A 204 31.44 -18.99 0.46
CA GLU A 204 30.48 -20.11 0.52
C GLU A 204 30.61 -21.07 -0.68
N HIS A 205 31.23 -20.63 -1.78
CA HIS A 205 31.38 -21.41 -3.02
C HIS A 205 32.80 -21.96 -3.22
N VAL A 206 33.76 -21.62 -2.35
CA VAL A 206 35.14 -22.11 -2.45
C VAL A 206 35.17 -23.63 -2.26
N SER A 207 36.02 -24.30 -3.04
CA SER A 207 36.20 -25.77 -3.03
C SER A 207 34.97 -26.60 -3.39
N GLN A 208 33.91 -25.98 -3.90
CA GLN A 208 32.76 -26.70 -4.44
C GLN A 208 33.12 -27.33 -5.79
N LYS A 209 32.76 -28.62 -5.98
CA LYS A 209 33.04 -29.35 -7.22
C LYS A 209 32.31 -28.75 -8.44
N VAL A 210 31.15 -28.13 -8.21
CA VAL A 210 30.31 -27.51 -9.24
C VAL A 210 29.70 -26.24 -8.67
N VAL A 211 29.72 -25.14 -9.45
CA VAL A 211 29.08 -23.87 -9.10
C VAL A 211 28.11 -23.49 -10.21
N LEU A 212 26.82 -23.37 -9.88
CA LEU A 212 25.79 -22.90 -10.80
C LEU A 212 25.74 -21.38 -10.78
N ARG A 213 25.83 -20.76 -11.96
CA ARG A 213 25.72 -19.31 -12.12
C ARG A 213 24.41 -18.99 -12.82
N ALA A 214 23.58 -18.20 -12.18
CA ALA A 214 22.33 -17.67 -12.71
C ALA A 214 22.28 -16.16 -12.47
N ASP A 215 21.73 -15.41 -13.41
CA ASP A 215 21.51 -13.97 -13.32
C ASP A 215 20.09 -13.66 -13.79
N LEU A 216 19.49 -12.60 -13.24
CA LEU A 216 18.15 -12.17 -13.60
C LEU A 216 18.24 -10.99 -14.55
N GLU A 217 17.65 -11.15 -15.74
CA GLU A 217 17.48 -10.06 -16.68
C GLU A 217 16.55 -8.98 -16.11
N ASP A 218 16.92 -7.71 -16.29
CA ASP A 218 16.14 -6.54 -15.89
C ASP A 218 15.57 -6.58 -14.46
N PHE A 219 16.36 -7.12 -13.51
CA PHE A 219 15.92 -7.36 -12.13
C PHE A 219 15.09 -6.23 -11.53
N PHE A 220 15.59 -4.99 -11.53
CA PHE A 220 14.87 -3.86 -10.93
C PHE A 220 13.55 -3.52 -11.63
N ALA A 221 13.52 -3.55 -12.96
CA ALA A 221 12.32 -3.27 -13.74
C ALA A 221 11.28 -4.39 -13.62
N SER A 222 11.71 -5.62 -13.32
CA SER A 222 10.83 -6.77 -13.11
C SER A 222 10.10 -6.76 -11.75
N ILE A 223 10.56 -5.97 -10.77
CA ILE A 223 9.94 -5.91 -9.45
C ILE A 223 8.73 -4.97 -9.48
N GLU A 224 7.54 -5.56 -9.51
CA GLU A 224 6.30 -4.79 -9.50
C GLU A 224 6.01 -4.12 -8.15
N ALA A 225 5.40 -2.93 -8.19
CA ALA A 225 4.98 -2.18 -6.99
C ALA A 225 4.07 -2.99 -6.05
N ARG A 226 3.27 -3.92 -6.57
CA ARG A 226 2.43 -4.82 -5.73
C ARG A 226 3.26 -5.69 -4.78
N ARG A 227 4.48 -6.06 -5.17
CA ARG A 227 5.38 -6.88 -4.35
C ARG A 227 5.95 -6.05 -3.21
N VAL A 228 6.35 -4.82 -3.50
CA VAL A 228 6.81 -3.83 -2.51
C VAL A 228 5.67 -3.51 -1.51
N TYR A 229 4.46 -3.28 -2.00
CA TYR A 229 3.26 -3.11 -1.18
C TYR A 229 3.03 -4.29 -0.23
N GLY A 230 3.19 -5.52 -0.73
CA GLY A 230 3.07 -6.74 0.07
C GLY A 230 4.06 -6.80 1.24
N ILE A 231 5.29 -6.30 1.07
CA ILE A 231 6.30 -6.22 2.14
C ILE A 231 5.80 -5.29 3.26
N PHE A 232 5.37 -4.08 2.92
CA PHE A 232 4.86 -3.12 3.92
C PHE A 232 3.58 -3.61 4.60
N ARG A 233 2.67 -4.27 3.88
CA ARG A 233 1.49 -4.90 4.49
C ARG A 233 1.87 -6.02 5.45
N THR A 234 2.85 -6.86 5.09
CA THR A 234 3.36 -7.92 5.97
C THR A 234 4.05 -7.36 7.21
N ALA A 235 4.66 -6.17 7.11
CA ALA A 235 5.21 -5.45 8.25
C ALA A 235 4.12 -4.92 9.21
N GLY A 236 2.86 -4.88 8.77
CA GLY A 236 1.71 -4.48 9.57
C GLY A 236 1.17 -3.09 9.26
N TYR A 237 1.74 -2.38 8.28
CA TYR A 237 1.28 -1.02 7.95
C TYR A 237 -0.10 -1.03 7.27
N PRO A 238 -1.03 -0.15 7.65
CA PRO A 238 -2.35 -0.04 7.02
C PRO A 238 -2.29 0.17 5.51
N GLU A 239 -3.33 -0.22 4.77
CA GLU A 239 -3.38 -0.12 3.30
C GLU A 239 -2.90 1.23 2.75
N ALA A 240 -3.39 2.34 3.33
CA ALA A 240 -3.02 3.69 2.89
C ALA A 240 -1.54 3.98 3.10
N VAL A 241 -1.00 3.60 4.26
CA VAL A 241 0.42 3.78 4.62
C VAL A 241 1.32 2.88 3.76
N ALA A 242 0.93 1.63 3.57
CA ALA A 242 1.66 0.70 2.70
C ALA A 242 1.68 1.19 1.24
N HIS A 243 0.58 1.73 0.74
CA HIS A 243 0.54 2.36 -0.59
C HIS A 243 1.48 3.57 -0.68
N LEU A 244 1.45 4.45 0.32
CA LEU A 244 2.30 5.63 0.37
C LEU A 244 3.80 5.25 0.40
N LEU A 245 4.20 4.34 1.30
CA LEU A 245 5.57 3.85 1.40
C LEU A 245 6.03 3.15 0.12
N THR A 246 5.13 2.41 -0.53
CA THR A 246 5.39 1.85 -1.87
C THR A 246 5.67 2.96 -2.87
N ALA A 247 4.80 3.96 -2.95
CA ALA A 247 4.95 5.07 -3.89
C ALA A 247 6.24 5.89 -3.65
N LEU A 248 6.67 6.03 -2.39
CA LEU A 248 7.95 6.66 -2.06
C LEU A 248 9.18 5.83 -2.46
N THR A 249 9.04 4.52 -2.69
CA THR A 249 10.15 3.57 -2.91
C THR A 249 10.11 2.88 -4.28
N THR A 250 9.14 3.22 -5.12
CA THR A 250 9.04 2.74 -6.49
C THR A 250 9.01 3.93 -7.44
N ASN A 251 9.64 3.80 -8.60
CA ASN A 251 9.64 4.83 -9.62
C ASN A 251 9.16 4.27 -10.95
N VAL A 252 8.72 5.18 -11.80
CA VAL A 252 8.40 4.90 -13.19
C VAL A 252 9.23 5.85 -14.04
N VAL A 253 10.08 5.30 -14.90
CA VAL A 253 10.89 6.09 -15.83
C VAL A 253 10.00 6.93 -16.74
N ALA A 254 10.36 8.20 -16.89
CA ALA A 254 9.64 9.17 -17.71
C ALA A 254 9.62 8.76 -19.18
N MET A 255 8.53 9.06 -19.91
CA MET A 255 8.41 8.64 -21.32
C MET A 255 9.44 9.31 -22.22
N ASP A 256 9.80 10.55 -21.91
CA ASP A 256 10.81 11.34 -22.63
C ASP A 256 12.23 10.82 -22.41
N ALA A 257 12.46 10.07 -21.33
CA ALA A 257 13.77 9.51 -21.05
C ALA A 257 14.11 8.32 -21.96
N TRP A 258 13.12 7.66 -22.58
CA TRP A 258 13.30 6.53 -23.51
C TRP A 258 13.58 6.92 -24.96
N ALA A 259 13.44 8.21 -25.30
CA ALA A 259 13.68 8.76 -26.64
C ALA A 259 15.16 9.10 -26.85
#